data_AF-E1YFB3-F1
#
_entry.id   AF-E1YFB3-F1
#
_cell.length_a   1.000
_cell.length_b   1.000
_cell.length_c   1.000
_cell.angle_alpha   90.00
_cell.angle_beta   90.00
_cell.angle_gamma   90.00
#
_symmetry.space_group_name_H-M   'P 1'
#
loop_
_entity.id
_entity.type
_entity.pdbx_description
1 polymer ?
#
loop_
_entity_poly.entity_id
_entity_poly.type
_entity_poly.pdbx_seq_one_letter_code
_entity_poly.pdbx_strand_id
1 'polypeptide(L)'
;MSICPNPPVKYFLSDQDQLIKPDSELWNVPLPSNRNNAEIKSCRDKSHSITYGDYFEAAGDFIRQNNYEFILNALSFSKQKICLERINEIRILLEKHGRFYHPAKVVVVTDSSKTPFVLNVAISEAGIECAGNEYITLQRLHKKIPNDFIPSVYGFDSLVSKRNNLPISMFLARWFEGYNEFHISKDPKDGENKIIIWDHVKGNQFISKDYAAEIYRQAAMIMTFFYDIYTFEQIFPWHHAAGDFVVKITDNKPDVKLITVRQYAALYSTDNNTNSMAADPDLIFEGLLMFIIVLSIRMRLDRLDGTGDIVWADKEAAEGTIKGFMDGIFLKSKSNMIPFDFNHKLMDYLLSYSEVQLFELLKIITNSFNQSAPDIKIISSNLSVHSGELYHAISKL
;
A
#
# COMPACT_ATOMS: atom_id res chain seq x y z
N MET A 1 17.03 23.57 -37.25
CA MET A 1 16.94 22.44 -36.30
C MET A 1 15.56 21.83 -36.48
N SER A 2 15.48 20.56 -36.87
CA SER A 2 14.18 19.87 -36.98
C SER A 2 13.65 19.68 -35.56
N ILE A 3 12.49 20.23 -35.25
CA ILE A 3 11.81 20.00 -33.98
C ILE A 3 11.39 18.53 -34.01
N CYS A 4 12.05 17.68 -33.23
CA CYS A 4 11.56 16.32 -33.03
C CYS A 4 10.14 16.40 -32.45
N PRO A 5 9.16 15.70 -33.02
CA PRO A 5 7.80 15.75 -32.50
C PRO A 5 7.79 15.18 -31.08
N ASN A 6 7.02 15.83 -30.20
CA ASN A 6 6.75 15.30 -28.87
C ASN A 6 6.09 13.91 -28.97
N PRO A 7 6.41 12.98 -28.04
CA PRO A 7 5.81 11.65 -28.06
C PRO A 7 4.28 11.74 -27.90
N PRO A 8 3.51 10.97 -28.68
CA PRO A 8 2.06 10.91 -28.52
C PRO A 8 1.69 10.28 -27.17
N VAL A 9 0.66 10.83 -26.52
CA VAL A 9 0.04 10.26 -25.32
C VAL A 9 -1.31 9.66 -25.71
N LYS A 10 -1.57 8.42 -25.31
CA LYS A 10 -2.78 7.65 -25.66
C LYS A 10 -3.48 7.13 -24.40
N TYR A 11 -4.80 7.06 -24.43
CA TYR A 11 -5.64 6.78 -23.26
C TYR A 11 -6.43 5.48 -23.42
N PHE A 12 -6.49 4.67 -22.37
CA PHE A 12 -7.15 3.37 -22.38
C PHE A 12 -7.82 3.10 -21.03
N LEU A 13 -8.75 2.15 -21.01
CA LEU A 13 -9.12 1.43 -19.79
C LEU A 13 -8.24 0.18 -19.68
N SER A 14 -7.92 -0.27 -18.47
CA SER A 14 -7.01 -1.41 -18.25
C SER A 14 -7.50 -2.73 -18.85
N ASP A 15 -8.81 -2.89 -18.96
CA ASP A 15 -9.49 -4.07 -19.50
C ASP A 15 -9.73 -3.99 -21.03
N GLN A 16 -9.32 -2.89 -21.68
CA GLN A 16 -9.66 -2.60 -23.08
C GLN A 16 -8.47 -2.09 -23.88
N ASP A 17 -8.23 -2.71 -25.04
CA ASP A 17 -7.25 -2.21 -26.01
C ASP A 17 -7.78 -1.05 -26.86
N GLN A 18 -9.05 -0.64 -26.66
CA GLN A 18 -9.66 0.43 -27.42
C GLN A 18 -9.18 1.81 -26.93
N LEU A 19 -8.67 2.60 -27.87
CA LEU A 19 -8.23 3.96 -27.61
C LEU A 19 -9.44 4.84 -27.22
N ILE A 20 -9.36 5.46 -26.05
CA ILE A 20 -10.30 6.48 -25.59
C ILE A 20 -9.88 7.85 -26.15
N LYS A 21 -10.81 8.52 -26.82
CA LYS A 21 -10.61 9.80 -27.50
C LYS A 21 -11.68 10.82 -27.09
N PRO A 22 -11.50 12.13 -27.38
CA PRO A 22 -12.50 13.16 -27.08
C PRO A 22 -13.91 12.92 -27.65
N ASP A 23 -14.00 12.19 -28.76
CA ASP A 23 -15.25 11.81 -29.43
C ASP A 23 -15.83 10.47 -28.91
N SER A 24 -15.15 9.79 -27.99
CA SER A 24 -15.64 8.54 -27.41
C SER A 24 -16.80 8.81 -26.44
N GLU A 25 -17.79 7.93 -26.40
CA GLU A 25 -18.95 8.05 -25.50
C GLU A 25 -18.53 8.19 -24.03
N LEU A 26 -17.50 7.44 -23.62
CA LEU A 26 -16.96 7.46 -22.26
C LEU A 26 -16.37 8.82 -21.86
N TRP A 27 -15.90 9.63 -22.81
CA TRP A 27 -15.15 10.86 -22.55
C TRP A 27 -15.92 11.87 -21.68
N ASN A 28 -17.25 11.88 -21.82
CA ASN A 28 -18.14 12.80 -21.12
C ASN A 28 -18.84 12.16 -19.91
N VAL A 29 -18.54 10.89 -19.62
CA VAL A 29 -19.11 10.18 -18.48
C VAL A 29 -18.43 10.68 -17.20
N PRO A 30 -19.20 10.99 -16.14
CA PRO A 30 -18.64 11.32 -14.83
C PRO A 30 -17.78 10.18 -14.27
N LEU A 31 -16.63 10.52 -13.70
CA LEU A 31 -15.78 9.59 -12.98
C LEU A 31 -16.47 9.24 -11.63
N PRO A 32 -16.49 7.96 -11.21
CA PRO A 32 -17.03 7.57 -9.92
C PRO A 32 -16.34 8.31 -8.77
N SER A 33 -17.09 9.03 -7.94
CA SER A 33 -16.51 9.86 -6.87
C SER A 33 -16.09 9.06 -5.63
N ASN A 34 -16.56 7.81 -5.48
CA ASN A 34 -16.08 6.83 -4.51
C ASN A 34 -16.56 5.40 -4.88
N ARG A 35 -15.95 4.36 -4.29
CA ARG A 35 -16.33 2.94 -4.51
C ARG A 35 -17.76 2.59 -4.05
N ASN A 36 -18.34 3.36 -3.14
CA ASN A 36 -19.65 3.05 -2.52
C ASN A 36 -20.84 3.73 -3.22
N ASN A 37 -20.60 4.67 -4.14
CA ASN A 37 -21.64 5.43 -4.85
C ASN A 37 -21.77 5.00 -6.32
N ALA A 38 -21.34 3.78 -6.67
CA ALA A 38 -21.66 3.20 -7.98
C ALA A 38 -23.20 3.09 -8.19
N GLU A 39 -23.98 3.13 -7.11
CA GLU A 39 -25.44 3.23 -7.13
C GLU A 39 -25.97 4.48 -6.42
N ILE A 40 -25.75 5.68 -6.98
CA ILE A 40 -26.65 6.81 -6.71
C ILE A 40 -27.27 7.28 -8.02
N LYS A 41 -28.48 6.77 -8.28
CA LYS A 41 -29.46 7.43 -9.13
C LYS A 41 -29.71 8.84 -8.56
N SER A 42 -29.53 9.84 -9.42
CA SER A 42 -29.91 11.24 -9.28
C SER A 42 -29.25 12.05 -8.14
N CYS A 43 -28.15 12.74 -8.47
CA CYS A 43 -27.84 14.02 -7.84
C CYS A 43 -27.84 15.12 -8.91
N ARG A 44 -28.56 16.20 -8.63
CA ARG A 44 -28.92 17.31 -9.52
C ARG A 44 -27.75 18.28 -9.80
N ASP A 45 -26.54 17.79 -10.05
CA ASP A 45 -25.41 18.66 -10.40
C ASP A 45 -24.40 17.94 -11.30
N LYS A 46 -24.84 17.55 -12.51
CA LYS A 46 -23.94 17.01 -13.56
C LYS A 46 -22.91 18.04 -14.07
N SER A 47 -23.07 19.32 -13.74
CA SER A 47 -22.21 20.42 -14.21
C SER A 47 -20.89 20.55 -13.44
N HIS A 48 -20.68 19.80 -12.35
CA HIS A 48 -19.50 19.95 -11.48
C HIS A 48 -18.80 18.61 -11.14
N SER A 49 -18.98 17.57 -11.95
CA SER A 49 -18.28 16.29 -11.75
C SER A 49 -17.13 16.13 -12.73
N ILE A 50 -15.94 15.75 -12.24
CA ILE A 50 -14.82 15.32 -13.09
C ILE A 50 -15.27 14.15 -13.98
N THR A 51 -15.02 14.24 -15.29
CA THR A 51 -15.30 13.17 -16.27
C THR A 51 -14.07 12.31 -16.56
N TYR A 52 -14.23 11.21 -17.30
CA TYR A 52 -13.07 10.46 -17.83
C TYR A 52 -12.20 11.33 -18.75
N GLY A 53 -12.80 12.24 -19.53
CA GLY A 53 -12.05 13.18 -20.34
C GLY A 53 -11.21 14.16 -19.50
N ASP A 54 -11.79 14.72 -18.44
CA ASP A 54 -11.06 15.56 -17.49
C ASP A 54 -9.87 14.83 -16.85
N TYR A 55 -10.10 13.57 -16.46
CA TYR A 55 -9.08 12.70 -15.90
C TYR A 55 -7.91 12.48 -16.88
N PHE A 56 -8.20 12.08 -18.12
CA PHE A 56 -7.18 11.76 -19.11
C PHE A 56 -6.44 13.00 -19.64
N GLU A 57 -7.15 14.13 -19.79
CA GLU A 57 -6.52 15.40 -20.13
C GLU A 57 -5.56 15.84 -19.02
N ALA A 58 -6.01 15.85 -17.76
CA ALA A 58 -5.16 16.23 -16.63
C ALA A 58 -3.95 15.29 -16.47
N ALA A 59 -4.14 13.97 -16.60
CA ALA A 59 -3.06 13.00 -16.58
C ALA A 59 -2.07 13.23 -17.73
N GLY A 60 -2.58 13.51 -18.94
CA GLY A 60 -1.75 13.83 -20.09
C GLY A 60 -0.99 15.15 -19.92
N ASP A 61 -1.61 16.18 -19.36
CA ASP A 61 -0.96 17.46 -19.08
C ASP A 61 0.14 17.30 -18.04
N PHE A 62 -0.14 16.60 -16.92
CA PHE A 62 0.83 16.26 -15.88
C PHE A 62 2.09 15.59 -16.46
N ILE A 63 1.89 14.59 -17.33
CA ILE A 63 2.99 13.87 -17.98
C ILE A 63 3.83 14.78 -18.89
N ARG A 64 3.22 15.78 -19.54
CA ARG A 64 3.88 16.70 -20.47
C ARG A 64 4.56 17.89 -19.79
N GLN A 65 4.30 18.12 -18.50
CA GLN A 65 4.84 19.26 -17.76
C GLN A 65 6.37 19.32 -17.85
N ASN A 66 6.90 20.55 -17.86
CA ASN A 66 8.34 20.83 -17.87
C ASN A 66 9.13 19.99 -18.89
N ASN A 67 8.57 19.81 -20.10
CA ASN A 67 9.16 18.98 -21.14
C ASN A 67 9.38 17.51 -20.71
N TYR A 68 8.34 16.90 -20.12
CA TYR A 68 8.31 15.52 -19.66
C TYR A 68 9.28 15.20 -18.51
N GLU A 69 9.62 16.19 -17.69
CA GLU A 69 10.62 16.08 -16.62
C GLU A 69 10.37 14.89 -15.69
N PHE A 70 9.14 14.70 -15.20
CA PHE A 70 8.82 13.60 -14.28
C PHE A 70 9.05 12.23 -14.91
N ILE A 71 8.72 12.06 -16.19
CA ILE A 71 8.94 10.79 -16.90
C ILE A 71 10.43 10.56 -17.15
N LEU A 72 11.15 11.57 -17.60
CA LEU A 72 12.59 11.47 -17.85
C LEU A 72 13.35 11.16 -16.55
N ASN A 73 12.96 11.80 -15.44
CA ASN A 73 13.48 11.49 -14.11
C ASN A 73 13.16 10.04 -13.72
N ALA A 74 11.91 9.58 -13.88
CA ALA A 74 11.52 8.22 -13.56
C ALA A 74 12.31 7.16 -14.37
N LEU A 75 12.52 7.39 -15.67
CA LEU A 75 13.33 6.52 -16.52
C LEU A 75 14.80 6.48 -16.08
N SER A 76 15.37 7.62 -15.69
CA SER A 76 16.75 7.67 -15.18
C SER A 76 16.93 6.82 -13.91
N PHE A 77 15.94 6.84 -13.01
CA PHE A 77 15.90 5.98 -11.82
C PHE A 77 15.77 4.49 -12.17
N SER A 78 15.11 4.15 -13.27
CA SER A 78 15.06 2.79 -13.80
C SER A 78 16.36 2.34 -14.51
N LYS A 79 17.45 3.11 -14.35
CA LYS A 79 18.76 2.91 -15.00
C LYS A 79 18.72 3.03 -16.52
N GLN A 80 17.69 3.68 -17.07
CA GLN A 80 17.57 3.96 -18.50
C GLN A 80 17.72 5.46 -18.72
N LYS A 81 18.93 5.91 -19.10
CA LYS A 81 19.12 7.30 -19.54
C LYS A 81 18.59 7.44 -20.97
N ILE A 82 17.33 7.85 -21.07
CA ILE A 82 16.61 8.00 -22.33
C ILE A 82 16.36 9.49 -22.57
N CYS A 83 16.58 9.93 -23.80
CA CYS A 83 16.16 11.25 -24.26
C CYS A 83 14.76 11.17 -24.87
N LEU A 84 14.04 12.30 -24.87
CA LEU A 84 12.64 12.38 -25.27
C LEU A 84 12.39 11.83 -26.68
N GLU A 85 13.36 12.01 -27.60
CA GLU A 85 13.30 11.58 -29.00
C GLU A 85 13.26 10.06 -29.17
N ARG A 86 13.63 9.30 -28.13
CA ARG A 86 13.59 7.83 -28.13
C ARG A 86 12.31 7.26 -27.53
N ILE A 87 11.40 8.13 -27.08
CA ILE A 87 10.08 7.73 -26.62
C ILE A 87 9.15 7.69 -27.82
N ASN A 88 8.66 6.50 -28.15
CA ASN A 88 7.78 6.29 -29.30
C ASN A 88 6.34 6.68 -28.98
N GLU A 89 5.89 6.37 -27.76
CA GLU A 89 4.58 6.74 -27.23
C GLU A 89 4.52 6.58 -25.71
N ILE A 90 3.54 7.25 -25.10
CA ILE A 90 3.17 7.06 -23.70
C ILE A 90 1.71 6.62 -23.66
N ARG A 91 1.43 5.50 -22.98
CA ARG A 91 0.07 4.99 -22.77
C ARG A 91 -0.35 5.24 -21.33
N ILE A 92 -1.54 5.76 -21.11
CA ILE A 92 -2.15 5.95 -19.79
C ILE A 92 -3.39 5.06 -19.74
N LEU A 93 -3.34 4.02 -18.91
CA LEU A 93 -4.41 3.05 -18.73
C LEU A 93 -5.03 3.26 -17.35
N LEU A 94 -6.30 3.63 -17.26
CA LEU A 94 -6.98 3.72 -15.98
C LEU A 94 -7.22 2.31 -15.44
N GLU A 95 -6.63 1.99 -14.30
CA GLU A 95 -6.61 0.62 -13.75
C GLU A 95 -7.85 0.32 -12.90
N LYS A 96 -8.16 1.21 -11.97
CA LYS A 96 -9.28 1.03 -11.03
C LYS A 96 -9.72 2.35 -10.42
N HIS A 97 -10.89 2.33 -9.79
CA HIS A 97 -11.34 3.42 -8.93
C HIS A 97 -11.02 3.07 -7.47
N GLY A 98 -10.13 3.84 -6.84
CA GLY A 98 -9.83 3.74 -5.42
C GLY A 98 -10.67 4.67 -4.58
N ARG A 99 -10.51 4.56 -3.25
CA ARG A 99 -11.21 5.45 -2.30
C ARG A 99 -10.67 6.89 -2.34
N PHE A 100 -9.35 7.04 -2.46
CA PHE A 100 -8.67 8.34 -2.41
C PHE A 100 -8.21 8.82 -3.79
N TYR A 101 -7.79 7.90 -4.64
CA TYR A 101 -7.32 8.19 -5.99
C TYR A 101 -7.73 7.09 -6.96
N HIS A 102 -7.65 7.40 -8.26
CA HIS A 102 -7.93 6.53 -9.39
C HIS A 102 -6.60 6.23 -10.09
N PRO A 103 -5.91 5.13 -9.71
CA PRO A 103 -4.60 4.80 -10.29
C PRO A 103 -4.69 4.55 -11.79
N ALA A 104 -3.73 5.07 -12.54
CA ALA A 104 -3.46 4.67 -13.91
C ALA A 104 -2.09 4.00 -14.03
N LYS A 105 -2.00 2.95 -14.84
CA LYS A 105 -0.73 2.43 -15.34
C LYS A 105 -0.26 3.31 -16.49
N VAL A 106 0.90 3.94 -16.32
CA VAL A 106 1.56 4.72 -17.37
C VAL A 106 2.67 3.88 -17.98
N VAL A 107 2.54 3.51 -19.25
CA VAL A 107 3.53 2.72 -19.97
C VAL A 107 4.28 3.62 -20.94
N VAL A 108 5.56 3.83 -20.67
CA VAL A 108 6.46 4.52 -21.60
C VAL A 108 7.05 3.50 -22.56
N VAL A 109 6.80 3.69 -23.86
CA VAL A 109 7.24 2.78 -24.91
C VAL A 109 8.42 3.40 -25.65
N THR A 110 9.51 2.65 -25.73
CA THR A 110 10.68 2.95 -26.58
C THR A 110 10.89 1.81 -27.58
N ASP A 111 11.88 1.96 -28.46
CA ASP A 111 12.27 0.88 -29.38
C ASP A 111 12.70 -0.40 -28.67
N SER A 112 13.26 -0.28 -27.46
CA SER A 112 13.89 -1.40 -26.75
C SER A 112 13.10 -1.91 -25.54
N SER A 113 12.12 -1.14 -25.05
CA SER A 113 11.48 -1.45 -23.77
C SER A 113 10.09 -0.84 -23.63
N LYS A 114 9.30 -1.46 -22.75
CA LYS A 114 8.08 -0.88 -22.16
C LYS A 114 8.32 -0.75 -20.67
N THR A 115 8.33 0.48 -20.17
CA THR A 115 8.60 0.76 -18.76
C THR A 115 7.31 1.26 -18.09
N PRO A 116 6.71 0.48 -17.17
CA PRO A 116 5.49 0.86 -16.49
C PRO A 116 5.75 1.72 -15.24
N PHE A 117 4.84 2.64 -14.98
CA PHE A 117 4.75 3.48 -13.80
C PHE A 117 3.29 3.53 -13.31
N VAL A 118 3.07 3.94 -12.07
CA VAL A 118 1.73 4.26 -11.58
C VAL A 118 1.57 5.78 -11.49
N LEU A 119 0.47 6.30 -12.01
CA LEU A 119 0.03 7.67 -11.80
C LEU A 119 -1.21 7.62 -10.90
N ASN A 120 -1.08 8.07 -9.65
CA ASN A 120 -2.19 8.14 -8.73
C ASN A 120 -2.87 9.50 -8.88
N VAL A 121 -4.13 9.49 -9.31
CA VAL A 121 -4.89 10.71 -9.62
C VAL A 121 -6.01 10.91 -8.60
N ALA A 122 -5.93 11.98 -7.82
CA ALA A 122 -6.90 12.34 -6.80
C ALA A 122 -7.77 13.53 -7.22
N ILE A 123 -9.08 13.38 -7.04
CA ILE A 123 -10.08 14.37 -7.50
C ILE A 123 -10.99 14.89 -6.38
N SER A 124 -11.01 14.22 -5.23
CA SER A 124 -11.74 14.67 -4.05
C SER A 124 -10.80 15.39 -3.11
N GLU A 125 -11.31 16.30 -2.26
CA GLU A 125 -10.51 17.02 -1.27
C GLU A 125 -9.70 16.07 -0.37
N ALA A 126 -10.36 15.07 0.22
CA ALA A 126 -9.69 14.04 1.03
C ALA A 126 -8.68 13.21 0.22
N GLY A 127 -8.97 12.96 -1.05
CA GLY A 127 -8.03 12.28 -1.95
C GLY A 127 -6.78 13.11 -2.25
N ILE A 128 -6.96 14.41 -2.49
CA ILE A 128 -5.90 15.36 -2.80
C ILE A 128 -4.95 15.50 -1.60
N GLU A 129 -5.50 15.69 -0.40
CA GLU A 129 -4.72 15.71 0.83
C GLU A 129 -3.95 14.40 1.03
N CYS A 130 -4.63 13.25 0.87
CA CYS A 130 -4.01 11.94 0.99
C CYS A 130 -2.87 11.75 -0.03
N ALA A 131 -3.05 12.16 -1.28
CA ALA A 131 -2.04 12.04 -2.33
C ALA A 131 -0.79 12.86 -2.03
N GLY A 132 -0.96 14.10 -1.55
CA GLY A 132 0.16 14.96 -1.13
C GLY A 132 0.92 14.37 0.05
N ASN A 133 0.20 13.94 1.09
CA ASN A 133 0.77 13.32 2.28
C ASN A 133 1.51 12.02 1.95
N GLU A 134 0.93 11.19 1.08
CA GLU A 134 1.54 9.94 0.63
C GLU A 134 2.83 10.17 -0.16
N TYR A 135 2.84 11.13 -1.10
CA TYR A 135 4.04 11.48 -1.85
C TYR A 135 5.18 11.91 -0.92
N ILE A 136 4.91 12.82 0.02
CA ILE A 136 5.90 13.31 0.99
C ILE A 136 6.39 12.16 1.89
N THR A 137 5.47 11.30 2.32
CA THR A 137 5.79 10.15 3.17
C THR A 137 6.71 9.16 2.45
N LEU A 138 6.39 8.79 1.20
CA LEU A 138 7.23 7.91 0.38
C LEU A 138 8.64 8.51 0.20
N GLN A 139 8.75 9.81 -0.09
CA GLN A 139 10.05 10.48 -0.17
C GLN A 139 10.84 10.41 1.15
N ARG A 140 10.16 10.65 2.28
CA ARG A 140 10.79 10.60 3.62
C ARG A 140 11.31 9.20 3.93
N LEU A 141 10.51 8.17 3.68
CA LEU A 141 10.86 6.78 3.98
C LEU A 141 12.01 6.29 3.08
N HIS A 142 12.01 6.64 1.79
CA HIS A 142 13.11 6.30 0.88
C HIS A 142 14.44 6.97 1.25
N LYS A 143 14.40 8.19 1.80
CA LYS A 143 15.61 8.87 2.30
C LYS A 143 16.17 8.19 3.54
N LYS A 144 15.30 7.69 4.43
CA LYS A 144 15.74 6.94 5.61
C LYS A 144 16.44 5.65 5.17
N ILE A 145 15.84 4.91 4.23
CA ILE A 145 16.36 3.61 3.80
C ILE A 145 16.04 3.36 2.33
N PRO A 146 17.04 3.38 1.42
CA PRO A 146 16.82 3.01 0.03
C PRO A 146 16.64 1.50 -0.06
N ASN A 147 15.39 1.05 -0.10
CA ASN A 147 15.03 -0.35 -0.30
C ASN A 147 13.93 -0.49 -1.37
N ASP A 148 13.75 -1.72 -1.83
CA ASP A 148 12.74 -2.10 -2.80
C ASP A 148 11.44 -2.61 -2.12
N PHE A 149 11.13 -2.18 -0.88
CA PHE A 149 9.88 -2.58 -0.19
C PHE A 149 8.68 -1.67 -0.50
N ILE A 150 8.93 -0.39 -0.80
CA ILE A 150 7.92 0.62 -1.12
C ILE A 150 8.21 1.28 -2.47
N PRO A 151 7.21 1.88 -3.15
CA PRO A 151 7.44 2.48 -4.46
C PRO A 151 8.25 3.77 -4.35
N SER A 152 9.24 3.93 -5.23
CA SER A 152 9.87 5.23 -5.45
C SER A 152 8.89 6.20 -6.09
N VAL A 153 8.93 7.46 -5.70
CA VAL A 153 8.12 8.54 -6.31
C VAL A 153 8.99 9.46 -7.16
N TYR A 154 8.41 10.00 -8.22
CA TYR A 154 9.13 10.71 -9.28
C TYR A 154 8.62 12.12 -9.58
N GLY A 155 7.40 12.44 -9.14
CA GLY A 155 6.82 13.78 -9.27
C GLY A 155 5.47 13.87 -8.58
N PHE A 156 5.12 15.07 -8.15
CA PHE A 156 3.80 15.43 -7.62
C PHE A 156 3.45 16.83 -8.11
N ASP A 157 2.20 17.02 -8.52
CA ASP A 157 1.68 18.34 -8.87
C ASP A 157 0.15 18.36 -8.79
N SER A 158 -0.42 19.56 -8.71
CA SER A 158 -1.86 19.81 -8.71
C SER A 158 -2.25 20.68 -9.90
N LEU A 159 -3.09 20.14 -10.76
CA LEU A 159 -3.64 20.82 -11.92
C LEU A 159 -5.09 21.20 -11.69
N VAL A 160 -5.61 22.06 -12.56
CA VAL A 160 -7.03 22.39 -12.64
C VAL A 160 -7.58 21.83 -13.93
N SER A 161 -8.70 21.09 -13.86
CA SER A 161 -9.38 20.59 -15.06
C SER A 161 -9.74 21.76 -15.98
N LYS A 162 -9.38 21.64 -17.25
CA LYS A 162 -9.67 22.65 -18.28
C LYS A 162 -11.17 22.82 -18.55
N ARG A 163 -11.98 21.79 -18.28
CA ARG A 163 -13.40 21.77 -18.64
C ARG A 163 -14.29 22.22 -17.48
N ASN A 164 -13.94 21.83 -16.26
CA ASN A 164 -14.79 22.04 -15.07
C ASN A 164 -14.14 22.91 -13.98
N ASN A 165 -12.89 23.36 -14.17
CA ASN A 165 -12.16 24.23 -13.24
C ASN A 165 -12.04 23.66 -11.81
N LEU A 166 -11.94 22.34 -11.70
CA LEU A 166 -11.80 21.62 -10.44
C LEU A 166 -10.36 21.13 -10.24
N PRO A 167 -9.84 21.12 -9.00
CA PRO A 167 -8.49 20.67 -8.72
C PRO A 167 -8.36 19.16 -8.90
N ILE A 168 -7.21 18.74 -9.44
CA ILE A 168 -6.80 17.35 -9.61
C ILE A 168 -5.33 17.25 -9.21
N SER A 169 -5.04 16.49 -8.16
CA SER A 169 -3.66 16.25 -7.70
C SER A 169 -3.17 14.89 -8.14
N MET A 170 -1.92 14.82 -8.54
CA MET A 170 -1.34 13.61 -9.11
C MET A 170 0.06 13.38 -8.57
N PHE A 171 0.43 12.11 -8.36
CA PHE A 171 1.83 11.73 -8.23
C PHE A 171 2.19 10.50 -9.05
N LEU A 172 3.41 10.53 -9.58
CA LEU A 172 4.01 9.44 -10.33
C LEU A 172 4.90 8.60 -9.42
N ALA A 173 4.73 7.28 -9.46
CA ALA A 173 5.54 6.35 -8.67
C ALA A 173 5.89 5.07 -9.45
N ARG A 174 6.75 4.25 -8.87
CA ARG A 174 7.17 2.96 -9.43
C ARG A 174 5.98 2.02 -9.53
N TRP A 175 5.80 1.40 -10.69
CA TRP A 175 4.93 0.24 -10.84
C TRP A 175 5.71 -1.04 -10.49
N PHE A 176 5.17 -1.87 -9.60
CA PHE A 176 5.74 -3.17 -9.29
C PHE A 176 5.28 -4.21 -10.32
N GLU A 177 6.02 -4.32 -11.43
CA GLU A 177 5.64 -5.18 -12.55
C GLU A 177 5.66 -6.68 -12.18
N GLY A 178 4.55 -7.35 -12.47
CA GLY A 178 4.32 -8.77 -12.17
C GLY A 178 3.95 -9.07 -10.72
N TYR A 179 3.64 -8.05 -9.92
CA TYR A 179 3.04 -8.22 -8.60
C TYR A 179 1.52 -8.10 -8.70
N ASN A 180 0.84 -8.86 -7.85
CA ASN A 180 -0.61 -9.02 -7.86
C ASN A 180 -1.18 -8.74 -6.47
N GLU A 181 -2.43 -8.27 -6.44
CA GLU A 181 -3.21 -8.24 -5.20
C GLU A 181 -3.51 -9.67 -4.74
N PHE A 182 -3.72 -9.83 -3.44
CA PHE A 182 -4.10 -11.10 -2.84
C PHE A 182 -5.12 -10.85 -1.74
N HIS A 183 -6.06 -11.78 -1.61
CA HIS A 183 -7.14 -11.69 -0.63
C HIS A 183 -7.48 -13.06 -0.07
N ILE A 184 -8.16 -13.09 1.07
CA ILE A 184 -8.82 -14.29 1.57
C ILE A 184 -10.05 -14.55 0.71
N SER A 185 -10.18 -15.78 0.23
CA SER A 185 -11.32 -16.29 -0.53
C SER A 185 -11.66 -17.71 -0.07
N LYS A 186 -12.86 -18.16 -0.40
CA LYS A 186 -13.32 -19.51 -0.07
C LYS A 186 -12.87 -20.49 -1.15
N ASP A 187 -11.97 -21.40 -0.83
CA ASP A 187 -11.47 -22.40 -1.78
C ASP A 187 -12.62 -23.37 -2.14
N PRO A 188 -13.01 -23.47 -3.43
CA PRO A 188 -14.11 -24.35 -3.83
C PRO A 188 -13.82 -25.84 -3.60
N LYS A 189 -12.56 -26.23 -3.37
CA LYS A 189 -12.17 -27.64 -3.18
C LYS A 189 -12.56 -28.18 -1.80
N ASP A 190 -12.44 -27.37 -0.75
CA ASP A 190 -12.70 -27.78 0.63
C ASP A 190 -13.59 -26.80 1.41
N GLY A 191 -13.87 -25.63 0.86
CA GLY A 191 -14.68 -24.60 1.50
C GLY A 191 -13.94 -23.83 2.60
N GLU A 192 -12.63 -24.02 2.75
CA GLU A 192 -11.84 -23.26 3.72
C GLU A 192 -11.49 -21.86 3.18
N ASN A 193 -11.30 -20.91 4.10
CA ASN A 193 -10.76 -19.61 3.76
C ASN A 193 -9.25 -19.74 3.50
N LYS A 194 -8.80 -19.33 2.32
CA LYS A 194 -7.39 -19.36 1.91
C LYS A 194 -7.03 -18.10 1.16
N ILE A 195 -5.73 -17.79 1.09
CA ILE A 195 -5.26 -16.71 0.24
C ILE A 195 -5.38 -17.13 -1.23
N ILE A 196 -6.02 -16.26 -2.02
CA ILE A 196 -6.02 -16.28 -3.48
C ILE A 196 -5.19 -15.11 -3.99
N ILE A 197 -4.30 -15.37 -4.94
CA ILE A 197 -3.57 -14.34 -5.68
C ILE A 197 -4.34 -14.03 -6.95
N TRP A 198 -4.64 -12.75 -7.18
CA TRP A 198 -5.33 -12.28 -8.37
C TRP A 198 -4.35 -11.98 -9.50
N ASP A 199 -3.90 -13.03 -10.19
CA ASP A 199 -3.01 -12.90 -11.33
C ASP A 199 -3.81 -12.83 -12.63
N HIS A 200 -3.95 -11.64 -13.18
CA HIS A 200 -4.68 -11.41 -14.43
C HIS A 200 -4.00 -12.01 -15.67
N VAL A 201 -2.74 -12.43 -15.57
CA VAL A 201 -1.97 -13.02 -16.67
C VAL A 201 -2.03 -14.55 -16.64
N LYS A 202 -1.87 -15.14 -15.45
CA LYS A 202 -1.82 -16.61 -15.26
C LYS A 202 -3.15 -17.20 -14.78
N GLY A 203 -4.09 -16.35 -14.38
CA GLY A 203 -5.32 -16.74 -13.71
C GLY A 203 -5.15 -16.78 -12.19
N ASN A 204 -6.27 -16.59 -11.49
CA ASN A 204 -6.27 -16.56 -10.03
C ASN A 204 -5.86 -17.93 -9.45
N GLN A 205 -5.05 -17.92 -8.39
CA GLN A 205 -4.52 -19.13 -7.78
C GLN A 205 -4.62 -19.10 -6.26
N PHE A 206 -5.15 -20.17 -5.67
CA PHE A 206 -5.07 -20.41 -4.23
C PHE A 206 -3.66 -20.89 -3.86
N ILE A 207 -3.14 -20.42 -2.73
CA ILE A 207 -1.82 -20.78 -2.24
C ILE A 207 -1.89 -21.68 -1.00
N SER A 208 -0.78 -22.35 -0.70
CA SER A 208 -0.63 -23.19 0.49
C SER A 208 -0.53 -22.35 1.77
N LYS A 209 -0.79 -22.97 2.93
CA LYS A 209 -0.63 -22.32 4.24
C LYS A 209 0.81 -21.86 4.49
N ASP A 210 1.81 -22.61 3.99
CA ASP A 210 3.22 -22.20 4.08
C ASP A 210 3.50 -20.92 3.29
N TYR A 211 2.91 -20.77 2.11
CA TYR A 211 3.08 -19.55 1.31
C TYR A 211 2.30 -18.39 1.93
N ALA A 212 1.13 -18.64 2.51
CA ALA A 212 0.38 -17.63 3.25
C ALA A 212 1.19 -17.13 4.46
N ALA A 213 1.76 -18.03 5.27
CA ALA A 213 2.63 -17.68 6.38
C ALA A 213 3.81 -16.82 5.92
N GLU A 214 4.42 -17.14 4.79
CA GLU A 214 5.54 -16.39 4.21
C GLU A 214 5.13 -14.99 3.72
N ILE A 215 3.93 -14.84 3.14
CA ILE A 215 3.38 -13.53 2.77
C ILE A 215 3.18 -12.66 4.01
N TYR A 216 2.54 -13.20 5.06
CA TYR A 216 2.36 -12.47 6.31
C TYR A 216 3.69 -12.13 7.00
N ARG A 217 4.67 -13.04 6.94
CA ARG A 217 6.04 -12.78 7.41
C ARG A 217 6.66 -11.59 6.71
N GLN A 218 6.64 -11.54 5.39
CA GLN A 218 7.24 -10.42 4.67
C GLN A 218 6.47 -9.11 4.86
N ALA A 219 5.14 -9.16 4.90
CA ALA A 219 4.33 -7.97 5.18
C ALA A 219 4.66 -7.38 6.57
N ALA A 220 4.69 -8.22 7.61
CA ALA A 220 5.06 -7.82 8.96
C ALA A 220 6.51 -7.36 9.08
N MET A 221 7.43 -7.98 8.35
CA MET A 221 8.82 -7.55 8.24
C MET A 221 8.92 -6.14 7.67
N ILE A 222 8.21 -5.84 6.58
CA ILE A 222 8.20 -4.49 5.97
C ILE A 222 7.66 -3.46 6.96
N MET A 223 6.53 -3.74 7.60
CA MET A 223 5.92 -2.82 8.57
C MET A 223 6.83 -2.56 9.76
N THR A 224 7.39 -3.62 10.33
CA THR A 224 8.34 -3.51 11.46
C THR A 224 9.60 -2.78 11.05
N PHE A 225 10.10 -3.01 9.84
CA PHE A 225 11.30 -2.34 9.33
C PHE A 225 11.11 -0.82 9.20
N PHE A 226 9.90 -0.35 8.90
CA PHE A 226 9.60 1.08 8.85
C PHE A 226 9.18 1.68 10.20
N TYR A 227 8.84 0.87 11.21
CA TYR A 227 8.56 1.37 12.56
C TYR A 227 9.80 2.04 13.17
N ASP A 228 9.68 3.28 13.61
CA ASP A 228 10.77 3.99 14.29
C ASP A 228 10.67 3.73 15.80
N ILE A 229 11.59 2.94 16.34
CA ILE A 229 11.52 2.53 17.76
C ILE A 229 11.82 3.67 18.73
N TYR A 230 12.40 4.77 18.26
CA TYR A 230 12.79 5.90 19.10
C TYR A 230 11.73 7.01 19.10
N THR A 231 10.99 7.16 18.00
CA THR A 231 9.90 8.15 17.87
C THR A 231 8.51 7.51 17.88
N PHE A 232 8.44 6.18 17.89
CA PHE A 232 7.22 5.38 17.77
C PHE A 232 6.43 5.66 16.49
N GLU A 233 7.05 6.26 15.48
CA GLU A 233 6.43 6.52 14.19
C GLU A 233 6.22 5.23 13.40
N GLN A 234 5.01 5.05 12.88
CA GLN A 234 4.64 3.90 12.06
C GLN A 234 3.91 4.34 10.80
N ILE A 235 3.90 3.46 9.80
CA ILE A 235 3.02 3.57 8.65
C ILE A 235 1.60 3.21 9.09
N PHE A 236 0.67 4.16 9.01
CA PHE A 236 -0.73 3.97 9.37
C PHE A 236 -1.59 5.09 8.77
N PRO A 237 -2.81 4.82 8.26
CA PRO A 237 -3.52 3.54 8.24
C PRO A 237 -3.16 2.65 7.05
N TRP A 238 -3.19 1.33 7.28
CA TRP A 238 -3.08 0.29 6.27
C TRP A 238 -4.08 -0.86 6.51
N HIS A 239 -4.41 -1.62 5.46
CA HIS A 239 -5.33 -2.76 5.50
C HIS A 239 -5.11 -3.71 4.30
N HIS A 240 -5.10 -5.05 4.52
CA HIS A 240 -4.99 -6.04 3.44
C HIS A 240 -6.10 -5.89 2.39
N ALA A 241 -7.36 -5.85 2.83
CA ALA A 241 -8.52 -5.58 1.97
C ALA A 241 -8.46 -4.29 1.14
N ALA A 242 -7.60 -3.32 1.49
CA ALA A 242 -7.40 -2.13 0.68
C ALA A 242 -6.45 -2.35 -0.52
N GLY A 243 -5.79 -3.51 -0.58
CA GLY A 243 -4.77 -3.83 -1.56
C GLY A 243 -3.44 -3.13 -1.29
N ASP A 244 -3.15 -2.79 -0.02
CA ASP A 244 -1.93 -2.04 0.32
C ASP A 244 -0.66 -2.86 0.11
N PHE A 245 -0.77 -4.20 0.17
CA PHE A 245 0.31 -5.12 -0.15
C PHE A 245 0.05 -5.84 -1.47
N VAL A 246 1.13 -6.08 -2.21
CA VAL A 246 1.11 -6.90 -3.43
C VAL A 246 2.18 -7.97 -3.35
N VAL A 247 1.95 -9.09 -4.01
CA VAL A 247 2.84 -10.25 -3.99
C VAL A 247 3.20 -10.69 -5.40
N LYS A 248 4.45 -11.08 -5.59
CA LYS A 248 4.92 -11.80 -6.77
C LYS A 248 5.47 -13.15 -6.34
N ILE A 249 5.08 -14.22 -7.02
CA ILE A 249 5.68 -15.54 -6.81
C ILE A 249 6.78 -15.74 -7.85
N THR A 250 8.04 -15.83 -7.39
CA THR A 250 9.20 -16.12 -8.23
C THR A 250 9.93 -17.33 -7.67
N ASP A 251 10.25 -18.33 -8.49
CA ASP A 251 10.93 -19.55 -8.08
C ASP A 251 10.36 -20.18 -6.81
N ASN A 252 9.02 -20.27 -6.74
CA ASN A 252 8.31 -20.83 -5.59
C ASN A 252 8.53 -20.07 -4.27
N LYS A 253 8.88 -18.78 -4.34
CA LYS A 253 9.02 -17.89 -3.20
C LYS A 253 8.16 -16.64 -3.39
N PRO A 254 7.31 -16.30 -2.40
CA PRO A 254 6.67 -15.00 -2.35
C PRO A 254 7.71 -13.87 -2.25
N ASP A 255 7.45 -12.76 -2.91
CA ASP A 255 8.09 -11.47 -2.69
C ASP A 255 6.97 -10.44 -2.52
N VAL A 256 6.90 -9.83 -1.33
CA VAL A 256 5.85 -8.90 -0.93
C VAL A 256 6.37 -7.47 -0.98
N LYS A 257 5.50 -6.55 -1.40
CA LYS A 257 5.74 -5.11 -1.43
C LYS A 257 4.59 -4.37 -0.78
N LEU A 258 4.88 -3.25 -0.15
CA LEU A 258 3.90 -2.29 0.35
C LEU A 258 3.78 -1.17 -0.68
N ILE A 259 2.61 -1.01 -1.29
CA ILE A 259 2.39 -0.05 -2.39
C ILE A 259 1.75 1.26 -1.95
N THR A 260 1.26 1.30 -0.72
CA THR A 260 0.55 2.44 -0.15
C THR A 260 1.03 2.69 1.27
N VAL A 261 1.42 3.92 1.59
CA VAL A 261 1.92 4.29 2.92
C VAL A 261 1.09 5.39 3.59
N ARG A 262 0.20 6.10 2.86
CA ARG A 262 -0.74 7.15 3.31
C ARG A 262 -0.20 8.21 4.29
N GLN A 263 0.19 7.81 5.49
CA GLN A 263 0.73 8.62 6.55
C GLN A 263 1.79 7.83 7.35
N TYR A 264 2.73 8.60 7.93
CA TYR A 264 3.72 8.09 8.86
C TYR A 264 3.74 8.96 10.12
N ALA A 265 3.28 8.42 11.24
CA ALA A 265 3.05 9.18 12.47
C ALA A 265 3.26 8.33 13.73
N ALA A 266 3.55 9.00 14.84
CA ALA A 266 3.77 8.36 16.15
C ALA A 266 2.53 7.62 16.63
N LEU A 267 2.71 6.40 17.15
CA LEU A 267 1.66 5.59 17.77
C LEU A 267 1.07 6.28 19.03
N TYR A 268 1.90 6.99 19.78
CA TYR A 268 1.49 7.82 20.92
C TYR A 268 2.41 9.02 21.08
N SER A 269 1.92 10.08 21.73
CA SER A 269 2.72 11.26 22.05
C SER A 269 3.58 10.96 23.28
N THR A 270 4.90 11.14 23.17
CA THR A 270 5.77 11.28 24.34
C THR A 270 5.74 12.75 24.77
N ASP A 271 5.55 13.04 26.05
CA ASP A 271 5.58 14.44 26.51
C ASP A 271 6.91 15.10 26.13
N ASN A 272 6.84 16.20 25.39
CA ASN A 272 7.95 16.91 24.72
C ASN A 272 9.01 17.54 25.66
N ASN A 273 9.05 17.16 26.95
CA ASN A 273 9.93 17.78 27.95
C ASN A 273 11.23 17.00 28.22
N THR A 274 11.46 15.86 27.58
CA THR A 274 12.74 15.16 27.69
C THR A 274 13.60 15.39 26.45
N ASN A 275 14.31 16.53 26.44
CA ASN A 275 15.48 16.76 25.57
C ASN A 275 16.65 15.85 25.98
N SER A 276 16.49 14.53 25.88
CA SER A 276 17.50 13.55 26.30
C SER A 276 17.55 12.37 25.33
N MET A 277 18.68 12.28 24.63
CA MET A 277 19.08 11.32 23.60
C MET A 277 19.26 9.85 24.09
N ALA A 278 18.33 9.32 24.87
CA ALA A 278 18.17 7.89 25.03
C ALA A 278 16.72 7.64 25.42
N ALA A 279 15.90 7.17 24.48
CA ALA A 279 14.60 6.62 24.84
C ALA A 279 14.84 5.48 25.84
N ASP A 280 14.12 5.53 26.97
CA ASP A 280 14.16 4.51 28.00
C ASP A 280 13.97 3.11 27.35
N PRO A 281 14.90 2.16 27.54
CA PRO A 281 14.77 0.81 26.98
C PRO A 281 13.43 0.16 27.29
N ASP A 282 12.87 0.40 28.47
CA ASP A 282 11.58 -0.15 28.86
C ASP A 282 10.44 0.45 28.01
N LEU A 283 10.46 1.77 27.78
CA LEU A 283 9.51 2.44 26.88
C LEU A 283 9.63 1.96 25.43
N ILE A 284 10.85 1.65 24.97
CA ILE A 284 11.07 1.08 23.64
C ILE A 284 10.40 -0.30 23.53
N PHE A 285 10.62 -1.17 24.53
CA PHE A 285 10.04 -2.51 24.54
C PHE A 285 8.52 -2.49 24.69
N GLU A 286 7.97 -1.59 25.51
CA GLU A 286 6.52 -1.35 25.59
C GLU A 286 5.96 -0.88 24.24
N GLY A 287 6.61 0.11 23.60
CA GLY A 287 6.20 0.60 22.29
C GLY A 287 6.23 -0.49 21.21
N LEU A 288 7.24 -1.37 21.24
CA LEU A 288 7.33 -2.52 20.35
C LEU A 288 6.26 -3.57 20.63
N LEU A 289 5.96 -3.84 21.90
CA LEU A 289 4.88 -4.75 22.31
C LEU A 289 3.52 -4.24 21.82
N MET A 290 3.25 -2.95 22.00
CA MET A 290 2.03 -2.31 21.51
C MET A 290 1.94 -2.42 19.98
N PHE A 291 3.04 -2.12 19.28
CA PHE A 291 3.13 -2.24 17.83
C PHE A 291 2.87 -3.66 17.34
N ILE A 292 3.52 -4.69 17.90
CA ILE A 292 3.32 -6.08 17.47
C ILE A 292 1.92 -6.58 17.78
N ILE A 293 1.29 -6.16 18.88
CA ILE A 293 -0.09 -6.52 19.16
C ILE A 293 -1.02 -5.95 18.09
N VAL A 294 -0.93 -4.65 17.78
CA VAL A 294 -1.75 -4.01 16.74
C VAL A 294 -1.48 -4.65 15.37
N LEU A 295 -0.21 -4.89 15.03
CA LEU A 295 0.20 -5.55 13.80
C LEU A 295 -0.40 -6.95 13.69
N SER A 296 -0.33 -7.76 14.75
CA SER A 296 -0.83 -9.14 14.76
C SER A 296 -2.34 -9.25 14.58
N ILE A 297 -3.11 -8.27 15.09
CA ILE A 297 -4.56 -8.21 14.86
C ILE A 297 -4.83 -7.80 13.41
N ARG A 298 -4.18 -6.73 12.94
CA ARG A 298 -4.47 -6.17 11.60
C ARG A 298 -4.03 -7.06 10.45
N MET A 299 -2.94 -7.81 10.61
CA MET A 299 -2.49 -8.79 9.62
C MET A 299 -3.52 -9.89 9.37
N ARG A 300 -4.41 -10.16 10.33
CA ARG A 300 -5.46 -11.16 10.18
C ARG A 300 -6.74 -10.66 9.54
N LEU A 301 -6.90 -9.35 9.42
CA LEU A 301 -8.10 -8.75 8.88
C LEU A 301 -8.00 -8.62 7.36
N ASP A 302 -8.97 -9.21 6.69
CA ASP A 302 -9.17 -9.03 5.26
C ASP A 302 -10.66 -9.00 4.94
N ARG A 303 -10.99 -8.78 3.66
CA ARG A 303 -12.35 -8.96 3.13
C ARG A 303 -12.38 -10.15 2.21
N LEU A 304 -13.46 -10.93 2.31
CA LEU A 304 -13.70 -12.04 1.40
C LEU A 304 -13.74 -11.51 -0.04
N ASP A 305 -12.90 -12.08 -0.91
CA ASP A 305 -12.74 -11.63 -2.30
C ASP A 305 -12.44 -10.12 -2.41
N GLY A 306 -11.69 -9.58 -1.43
CA GLY A 306 -11.23 -8.18 -1.37
C GLY A 306 -12.30 -7.13 -1.10
N THR A 307 -13.59 -7.46 -1.23
CA THR A 307 -14.69 -6.49 -1.13
C THR A 307 -15.85 -6.93 -0.25
N GLY A 308 -16.01 -8.24 -0.02
CA GLY A 308 -17.08 -8.84 0.77
C GLY A 308 -16.95 -8.63 2.28
N ASP A 309 -17.52 -9.57 3.04
CA ASP A 309 -17.51 -9.53 4.50
C ASP A 309 -16.09 -9.58 5.06
N ILE A 310 -15.91 -8.95 6.23
CA ILE A 310 -14.64 -9.01 6.95
C ILE A 310 -14.43 -10.42 7.46
N VAL A 311 -13.25 -10.95 7.20
CA VAL A 311 -12.83 -12.30 7.57
C VAL A 311 -11.55 -12.23 8.40
N TRP A 312 -11.33 -13.29 9.16
CA TRP A 312 -10.17 -13.48 10.02
C TRP A 312 -9.28 -14.57 9.43
N ALA A 313 -7.99 -14.27 9.27
CA ALA A 313 -7.00 -15.23 8.82
C ALA A 313 -6.68 -16.26 9.91
N ASP A 314 -6.40 -17.50 9.50
CA ASP A 314 -6.01 -18.60 10.38
C ASP A 314 -4.61 -18.39 11.01
N LYS A 315 -4.20 -19.33 11.86
CA LYS A 315 -2.97 -19.26 12.70
C LYS A 315 -1.68 -18.95 11.95
N GLU A 316 -1.56 -19.36 10.68
CA GLU A 316 -0.40 -19.06 9.83
C GLU A 316 -0.13 -17.56 9.72
N ALA A 317 -1.16 -16.72 9.85
CA ALA A 317 -1.02 -15.28 9.87
C ALA A 317 -0.30 -14.77 11.13
N ALA A 318 -0.62 -15.30 12.32
CA ALA A 318 0.13 -14.94 13.53
C ALA A 318 1.55 -15.50 13.51
N GLU A 319 1.72 -16.77 13.11
CA GLU A 319 3.05 -17.38 13.02
C GLU A 319 3.94 -16.62 12.02
N GLY A 320 3.40 -16.26 10.85
CA GLY A 320 4.08 -15.41 9.89
C GLY A 320 4.39 -14.04 10.46
N THR A 321 3.40 -13.37 11.08
CA THR A 321 3.55 -12.02 11.62
C THR A 321 4.65 -11.92 12.68
N ILE A 322 4.71 -12.86 13.63
CA ILE A 322 5.73 -12.86 14.69
C ILE A 322 7.13 -13.07 14.10
N LYS A 323 7.30 -14.01 13.17
CA LYS A 323 8.57 -14.21 12.46
C LYS A 323 8.97 -12.94 11.71
N GLY A 324 8.02 -12.35 10.99
CA GLY A 324 8.23 -11.14 10.20
C GLY A 324 8.63 -9.96 11.06
N PHE A 325 8.00 -9.79 12.22
CA PHE A 325 8.39 -8.80 13.20
C PHE A 325 9.85 -8.95 13.61
N MET A 326 10.27 -10.15 14.01
CA MET A 326 11.67 -10.40 14.37
C MET A 326 12.63 -10.19 13.20
N ASP A 327 12.25 -10.59 11.99
CA ASP A 327 13.04 -10.33 10.78
C ASP A 327 13.21 -8.82 10.52
N GLY A 328 12.16 -8.03 10.76
CA GLY A 328 12.21 -6.57 10.63
C GLY A 328 13.15 -5.92 11.63
N ILE A 329 13.14 -6.37 12.90
CA ILE A 329 14.08 -5.92 13.92
C ILE A 329 15.52 -6.34 13.55
N PHE A 330 15.71 -7.58 13.11
CA PHE A 330 17.02 -8.08 12.69
C PHE A 330 17.58 -7.31 11.49
N LEU A 331 16.74 -6.97 10.52
CA LEU A 331 17.13 -6.10 9.41
C LEU A 331 17.55 -4.71 9.89
N LYS A 332 16.85 -4.11 10.86
CA LYS A 332 17.28 -2.85 11.48
C LYS A 332 18.65 -2.97 12.16
N SER A 333 18.90 -4.05 12.89
CA SER A 333 20.21 -4.31 13.50
C SER A 333 21.31 -4.42 12.44
N LYS A 334 21.07 -5.16 11.36
CA LYS A 334 22.02 -5.29 10.22
C LYS A 334 22.30 -3.95 9.53
N SER A 335 21.32 -3.05 9.51
CA SER A 335 21.46 -1.69 8.98
C SER A 335 22.04 -0.69 9.99
N ASN A 336 22.54 -1.16 11.15
CA ASN A 336 23.06 -0.32 12.23
C ASN A 336 22.06 0.74 12.76
N MET A 337 20.76 0.50 12.57
CA MET A 337 19.72 1.41 13.08
C MET A 337 19.46 1.20 14.57
N ILE A 338 19.77 0.00 15.07
CA ILE A 338 19.62 -0.40 16.47
C ILE A 338 20.80 -1.31 16.86
N PRO A 339 21.14 -1.44 18.17
CA PRO A 339 22.19 -2.35 18.62
C PRO A 339 21.93 -3.82 18.25
N PHE A 340 22.99 -4.62 18.10
CA PHE A 340 22.88 -6.02 17.70
C PHE A 340 22.30 -6.91 18.83
N ASP A 341 22.65 -6.63 20.08
CA ASP A 341 22.18 -7.35 21.28
C ASP A 341 20.70 -7.05 21.62
N PHE A 342 20.10 -6.05 20.95
CA PHE A 342 18.71 -5.66 21.12
C PHE A 342 17.73 -6.81 20.87
N ASN A 343 18.04 -7.68 19.88
CA ASN A 343 17.17 -8.80 19.52
C ASN A 343 16.95 -9.79 20.67
N HIS A 344 18.01 -10.14 21.39
CA HIS A 344 17.93 -11.08 22.52
C HIS A 344 17.11 -10.52 23.67
N LYS A 345 17.35 -9.24 24.02
CA LYS A 345 16.60 -8.56 25.08
C LYS A 345 15.12 -8.44 24.75
N LEU A 346 14.79 -8.13 23.49
CA LEU A 346 13.40 -8.09 23.03
C LEU A 346 12.73 -9.47 23.10
N MET A 347 13.44 -10.54 22.72
CA MET A 347 12.93 -11.91 22.84
C MET A 347 12.63 -12.27 24.29
N ASP A 348 13.59 -12.02 25.20
CA ASP A 348 13.40 -12.27 26.64
C ASP A 348 12.20 -11.46 27.20
N TYR A 349 12.06 -10.21 26.76
CA TYR A 349 10.94 -9.36 27.14
C TYR A 349 9.60 -9.94 26.67
N LEU A 350 9.49 -10.36 25.41
CA LEU A 350 8.26 -10.97 24.88
C LEU A 350 7.92 -12.31 25.56
N LEU A 351 8.93 -13.14 25.80
CA LEU A 351 8.78 -14.44 26.48
C LEU A 351 8.41 -14.31 27.96
N SER A 352 8.60 -13.15 28.57
CA SER A 352 8.20 -12.88 29.96
C SER A 352 6.69 -12.79 30.16
N TYR A 353 5.92 -12.56 29.08
CA TYR A 353 4.47 -12.46 29.14
C TYR A 353 3.82 -13.85 29.09
N SER A 354 2.94 -14.12 30.05
CA SER A 354 2.03 -15.27 29.98
C SER A 354 0.92 -15.04 28.94
N GLU A 355 0.31 -16.13 28.48
CA GLU A 355 -0.86 -16.08 27.60
C GLU A 355 -2.01 -15.21 28.17
N VAL A 356 -2.23 -15.29 29.49
CA VAL A 356 -3.26 -14.48 30.17
C VAL A 356 -2.94 -12.99 30.12
N GLN A 357 -1.68 -12.61 30.34
CA GLN A 357 -1.26 -11.21 30.25
C GLN A 357 -1.38 -10.69 28.81
N LEU A 358 -0.99 -11.49 27.81
CA LEU A 358 -1.16 -11.13 26.40
C LEU A 358 -2.64 -10.94 26.04
N PHE A 359 -3.52 -11.81 26.54
CA PHE A 359 -4.96 -11.69 26.31
C PHE A 359 -5.54 -10.40 26.88
N GLU A 360 -5.16 -10.03 28.10
CA GLU A 360 -5.63 -8.78 28.72
C GLU A 360 -5.09 -7.54 27.96
N LEU A 361 -3.84 -7.56 27.50
CA LEU A 361 -3.30 -6.49 26.65
C LEU A 361 -4.04 -6.38 25.31
N LEU A 362 -4.29 -7.52 24.65
CA LEU A 362 -5.07 -7.60 23.43
C LEU A 362 -6.47 -6.99 23.60
N LYS A 363 -7.13 -7.24 24.75
CA LYS A 363 -8.44 -6.65 25.09
C LYS A 363 -8.35 -5.14 25.28
N ILE A 364 -7.37 -4.67 26.05
CA ILE A 364 -7.17 -3.22 26.29
C ILE A 364 -6.97 -2.49 24.96
N ILE A 365 -6.10 -3.02 24.09
CA ILE A 365 -5.81 -2.42 22.78
C ILE A 365 -7.02 -2.47 21.85
N THR A 366 -7.73 -3.60 21.80
CA THR A 366 -8.94 -3.71 20.97
C THR A 366 -10.03 -2.72 21.42
N ASN A 367 -10.14 -2.47 22.73
CA ASN A 367 -11.08 -1.49 23.29
C ASN A 367 -10.72 -0.03 22.95
N SER A 368 -9.45 0.26 22.59
CA SER A 368 -9.04 1.60 22.15
C SER A 368 -9.31 1.87 20.67
N PHE A 369 -9.60 0.83 19.88
CA PHE A 369 -9.99 1.00 18.49
C PHE A 369 -11.36 1.68 18.37
N ASN A 370 -11.68 2.19 17.17
CA ASN A 370 -13.00 2.74 16.89
C ASN A 370 -14.05 1.64 17.01
N GLN A 371 -14.84 1.65 18.09
CA GLN A 371 -15.85 0.63 18.39
C GLN A 371 -17.01 0.59 17.38
N SER A 372 -17.14 1.61 16.53
CA SER A 372 -18.10 1.61 15.41
C SER A 372 -17.53 1.03 14.12
N ALA A 373 -16.23 0.68 14.08
CA ALA A 373 -15.63 0.08 12.90
C ALA A 373 -16.16 -1.35 12.69
N PRO A 374 -16.45 -1.75 11.44
CA PRO A 374 -17.05 -3.04 11.15
C PRO A 374 -16.14 -4.22 11.56
N ASP A 375 -14.83 -3.99 11.64
CA ASP A 375 -13.82 -4.99 11.98
C ASP A 375 -13.91 -5.45 13.45
N ILE A 376 -14.41 -4.59 14.35
CA ILE A 376 -14.38 -4.81 15.81
C ILE A 376 -15.08 -6.10 16.20
N LYS A 377 -16.25 -6.38 15.61
CA LYS A 377 -17.02 -7.59 15.91
C LYS A 377 -16.20 -8.85 15.60
N ILE A 378 -15.49 -8.86 14.47
CA ILE A 378 -14.66 -9.99 14.06
C ILE A 378 -13.44 -10.12 14.98
N ILE A 379 -12.77 -9.00 15.30
CA ILE A 379 -11.63 -9.00 16.24
C ILE A 379 -12.06 -9.57 17.60
N SER A 380 -13.13 -9.03 18.20
CA SER A 380 -13.60 -9.46 19.52
C SER A 380 -13.97 -10.95 19.56
N SER A 381 -14.59 -11.48 18.50
CA SER A 381 -14.97 -12.89 18.42
C SER A 381 -13.78 -13.85 18.34
N ASN A 382 -12.63 -13.38 17.84
CA ASN A 382 -11.43 -14.21 17.64
C ASN A 382 -10.34 -13.97 18.69
N LEU A 383 -10.50 -12.97 19.56
CA LEU A 383 -9.40 -12.48 20.40
C LEU A 383 -8.81 -13.52 21.35
N SER A 384 -9.65 -14.39 21.91
CA SER A 384 -9.19 -15.47 22.82
C SER A 384 -8.34 -16.50 22.08
N VAL A 385 -8.80 -16.95 20.90
CA VAL A 385 -8.04 -17.89 20.06
C VAL A 385 -6.75 -17.24 19.58
N HIS A 386 -6.83 -15.99 19.13
CA HIS A 386 -5.66 -15.23 18.68
C HIS A 386 -4.60 -15.09 19.78
N SER A 387 -4.99 -14.87 21.03
CA SER A 387 -4.04 -14.78 22.14
C SER A 387 -3.24 -16.06 22.32
N GLY A 388 -3.89 -17.23 22.27
CA GLY A 388 -3.20 -18.51 22.35
C GLY A 388 -2.28 -18.77 21.15
N GLU A 389 -2.74 -18.43 19.94
CA GLU A 389 -1.94 -18.56 18.72
C GLU A 389 -0.73 -17.62 18.70
N LEU A 390 -0.90 -16.38 19.19
CA LEU A 390 0.16 -15.39 19.33
C LEU A 390 1.19 -15.81 20.38
N TYR A 391 0.73 -16.27 21.55
CA TYR A 391 1.60 -16.79 22.61
C TYR A 391 2.42 -17.99 22.13
N HIS A 392 1.79 -18.93 21.42
CA HIS A 392 2.47 -20.08 20.83
C HIS A 392 3.50 -19.67 19.76
N ALA A 393 3.16 -18.67 18.93
CA ALA A 393 4.10 -18.15 17.93
C ALA A 393 5.31 -17.46 18.57
N ILE A 394 5.12 -16.68 19.65
CA ILE A 394 6.20 -16.06 20.42
C ILE A 394 7.07 -17.13 21.09
N SER A 395 6.46 -18.17 21.66
CA SER A 395 7.17 -19.25 22.35
C SER A 395 8.05 -20.12 21.45
N LYS A 396 7.93 -19.98 20.13
CA LYS A 396 8.72 -20.69 19.10
C LYS A 396 9.86 -19.84 18.51
N LEU A 397 9.95 -18.56 18.87
CA LEU A 397 11.10 -17.71 18.52
C LEU A 397 12.37 -18.28 19.14
#